data_AF-A0A4S2QHY7-F1
#
_entry.id   AF-A0A4S2QHY7-F1
#
_cell.length_a   1.000
_cell.length_b   1.000
_cell.length_c   1.000
_cell.angle_alpha   90.00
_cell.angle_beta   90.00
_cell.angle_gamma   90.00
#
_symmetry.space_group_name_H-M   'P 1'
#
loop_
_entity.id
_entity.type
_entity.pdbx_description
1 polymer ?
#
loop_
_entity_poly.entity_id
_entity_poly.type
_entity_poly.pdbx_seq_one_letter_code
_entity_poly.pdbx_strand_id
1 'polypeptide(L)' 'MTKENNGWISIKEQLPKKGQKVIIYINDKDMDAYLCIHVAYYVEEDDESYFETADDSYSEMLVSHWQPLPKPPKED' A
#
# COMPACT_ATOMS: atom_id res chain seq x y z
N MET A 1 8.83 8.72 18.75
CA MET A 1 9.22 8.97 17.36
C MET A 1 8.14 9.84 16.76
N THR A 2 8.47 11.11 16.53
CA THR A 2 7.62 12.04 15.78
C THR A 2 7.35 11.36 14.43
N LYS A 3 6.10 10.96 14.17
CA LYS A 3 5.70 10.29 12.93
C LYS A 3 5.79 11.30 11.79
N GLU A 4 6.98 11.53 11.27
CA GLU A 4 7.13 12.26 10.02
C GLU A 4 6.28 11.54 8.94
N ASN A 5 5.65 12.33 8.07
CA ASN A 5 4.75 11.83 7.03
C ASN A 5 3.55 10.99 7.53
N ASN A 6 2.94 11.34 8.67
CA ASN A 6 1.72 10.68 9.21
C ASN A 6 1.83 9.14 9.39
N GLY A 7 3.05 8.59 9.43
CA GLY A 7 3.29 7.16 9.56
C GLY A 7 3.25 6.37 8.25
N TRP A 8 3.31 7.04 7.08
CA TRP A 8 3.52 6.37 5.79
C TRP A 8 4.92 5.76 5.75
N ILE A 9 5.00 4.54 5.22
CA ILE A 9 6.23 3.76 5.09
C ILE A 9 6.52 3.65 3.60
N SER A 10 7.72 4.06 3.18
CA SER A 10 8.16 3.90 1.79
C SER A 10 8.32 2.42 1.47
N ILE A 11 7.82 1.95 0.33
CA ILE A 11 8.03 0.56 -0.10
C ILE A 11 9.52 0.21 -0.26
N LYS A 12 10.35 1.23 -0.54
CA LYS A 12 11.82 1.08 -0.67
C LYS A 12 12.53 0.90 0.68
N GLU A 13 11.89 1.32 1.77
CA GLU A 13 12.42 1.13 3.12
C GLU A 13 12.01 -0.23 3.68
N GLN A 14 10.73 -0.57 3.51
CA GLN A 14 10.15 -1.78 4.05
C GLN A 14 8.89 -2.14 3.27
N LEU A 15 8.77 -3.41 2.88
CA LEU A 15 7.53 -3.96 2.33
C LEU A 15 6.60 -4.48 3.45
N PRO A 16 5.28 -4.52 3.21
CA PRO A 16 4.37 -5.22 4.11
C PRO A 16 4.73 -6.70 4.21
N LYS A 17 4.22 -7.38 5.25
CA LYS A 17 4.37 -8.85 5.31
C LYS A 17 3.48 -9.51 4.26
N LYS A 18 3.91 -10.65 3.70
CA LYS A 18 3.05 -11.50 2.86
C LYS A 18 1.69 -11.70 3.53
N GLY A 19 0.68 -11.26 2.81
CA GLY A 19 -0.71 -11.28 3.19
C GLY A 19 -1.22 -10.26 4.19
N GLN A 20 -0.44 -9.22 4.45
CA GLN A 20 -0.88 -8.11 5.25
C GLN A 20 -1.84 -7.21 4.46
N LYS A 21 -2.95 -6.84 5.09
CA LYS A 21 -3.85 -5.80 4.59
C LYS A 21 -3.33 -4.42 5.00
N VAL A 22 -3.20 -3.53 4.04
CA VAL A 22 -2.59 -2.20 4.18
C VAL A 22 -3.38 -1.17 3.39
N ILE A 23 -3.14 0.11 3.70
CA ILE A 23 -3.47 1.22 2.83
C ILE A 23 -2.26 1.45 1.91
N ILE A 24 -2.46 1.59 0.61
CA ILE A 24 -1.43 1.94 -0.36
C ILE A 24 -1.67 3.33 -0.94
N TYR A 25 -0.59 4.00 -1.28
CA TYR A 25 -0.59 5.28 -1.96
C TYR A 25 0.09 5.15 -3.32
N ILE A 26 -0.70 5.34 -4.37
CA ILE A 26 -0.29 5.22 -5.76
C ILE A 26 -0.05 6.64 -6.29
N ASN A 27 1.14 6.84 -6.81
CA ASN A 27 1.55 8.11 -7.41
C ASN A 27 2.53 7.79 -8.54
N ASP A 28 1.96 7.36 -9.66
CA ASP A 28 2.71 7.19 -10.88
C ASP A 28 2.35 8.30 -11.86
N LYS A 29 3.34 9.16 -12.15
CA LYS A 29 3.21 10.25 -13.11
C LYS A 29 3.37 9.77 -14.56
N ASP A 30 3.92 8.57 -14.76
CA ASP A 30 4.30 8.04 -16.07
C ASP A 30 3.20 7.15 -16.68
N MET A 31 2.21 6.73 -15.90
CA MET A 31 1.13 5.79 -16.30
C MET A 31 -0.26 6.44 -16.48
N ASP A 32 -0.38 7.78 -16.48
CA ASP A 32 -1.67 8.50 -16.40
C ASP A 32 -2.56 8.06 -15.21
N ALA A 33 -1.96 7.38 -14.22
CA ALA A 33 -2.65 6.94 -13.03
C ALA A 33 -2.98 8.18 -12.18
N TYR A 34 -4.25 8.36 -11.86
CA TYR A 34 -4.64 9.39 -10.91
C TYR A 34 -4.03 9.08 -9.54
N LEU A 35 -3.57 10.13 -8.88
CA LEU A 35 -3.18 10.08 -7.48
C LEU A 35 -4.32 9.47 -6.65
N CYS A 36 -4.12 8.28 -6.09
CA CYS A 36 -5.16 7.56 -5.36
C CYS A 36 -4.62 6.79 -4.15
N ILE A 37 -5.56 6.41 -3.28
CA ILE A 37 -5.32 5.63 -2.07
C ILE A 37 -6.29 4.44 -2.09
N HIS A 38 -5.76 3.23 -1.93
CA HIS A 38 -6.55 2.00 -1.90
C HIS A 38 -6.27 1.18 -0.65
N VAL A 39 -7.22 0.33 -0.25
CA VAL A 39 -6.96 -0.78 0.66
C VAL A 39 -6.54 -1.97 -0.19
N ALA A 40 -5.41 -2.59 0.16
CA ALA A 40 -4.84 -3.71 -0.58
C ALA A 40 -4.32 -4.81 0.35
N TYR A 41 -4.19 -6.02 -0.19
CA TYR A 41 -3.48 -7.15 0.38
C TYR A 41 -2.13 -7.29 -0.32
N TYR A 42 -1.03 -7.36 0.42
CA TYR A 42 0.29 -7.56 -0.16
C TYR A 42 0.52 -9.03 -0.52
N VAL A 43 0.80 -9.29 -1.79
CA VAL A 43 1.11 -10.61 -2.33
C VAL A 43 2.61 -10.66 -2.63
N GLU A 44 3.22 -11.78 -2.25
CA GLU A 44 4.63 -12.09 -2.50
C GLU A 44 4.69 -13.54 -2.96
N GLU A 45 4.92 -13.76 -4.26
CA GLU A 45 5.13 -15.08 -4.88
C GLU A 45 6.60 -15.22 -5.30
N ASP A 46 7.00 -16.40 -5.79
CA ASP A 46 8.42 -16.77 -5.97
C ASP A 46 9.24 -15.75 -6.81
N ASP A 47 8.63 -15.10 -7.81
CA ASP A 47 9.30 -14.17 -8.72
C ASP A 47 8.67 -12.76 -8.77
N GLU A 48 7.55 -12.53 -8.08
CA GLU A 48 6.77 -11.28 -8.20
C GLU A 48 6.12 -10.84 -6.88
N SER A 49 6.10 -9.53 -6.66
CA SER A 49 5.41 -8.86 -5.56
C SER A 49 4.43 -7.81 -6.09
N TYR A 50 3.23 -7.79 -5.53
CA TYR A 50 2.18 -6.84 -5.92
C TYR A 50 1.16 -6.61 -4.81
N PHE A 51 0.29 -5.63 -5.04
CA PHE A 51 -0.78 -5.24 -4.14
C PHE A 51 -2.13 -5.53 -4.77
N GLU A 52 -2.87 -6.46 -4.20
CA GLU A 52 -4.19 -6.86 -4.66
C GLU A 52 -5.27 -6.00 -3.98
N THR A 53 -6.12 -5.35 -4.75
CA THR A 53 -7.31 -4.63 -4.25
C THR A 53 -8.59 -5.42 -4.55
N ALA A 54 -9.76 -4.86 -4.26
CA ALA A 54 -11.02 -5.51 -4.59
C ALA A 54 -11.30 -5.57 -6.10
N ASP A 55 -10.76 -4.59 -6.85
CA ASP A 55 -11.11 -4.36 -8.25
C ASP A 55 -9.92 -4.52 -9.21
N ASP A 56 -8.68 -4.54 -8.71
CA ASP A 56 -7.46 -4.48 -9.53
C ASP A 56 -6.20 -4.95 -8.76
N SER A 57 -5.10 -5.18 -9.49
CA SER A 57 -3.78 -5.57 -8.98
C SER A 57 -2.73 -4.53 -9.36
N TYR A 58 -2.02 -3.99 -8.38
CA TYR A 58 -0.97 -2.99 -8.60
C TYR A 58 0.41 -3.57 -8.38
N SER A 59 1.27 -3.51 -9.39
CA SER A 59 2.69 -3.80 -9.24
C SER A 59 3.30 -2.94 -8.13
N GLU A 60 4.26 -3.48 -7.38
CA GLU A 60 5.05 -2.71 -6.41
C GLU A 60 5.62 -1.42 -7.02
N MET A 61 5.98 -1.41 -8.31
CA MET A 61 6.54 -0.23 -8.97
C MET A 61 5.57 0.97 -9.02
N LEU A 62 4.26 0.74 -8.94
CA LEU A 62 3.22 1.79 -8.95
C LEU A 62 2.94 2.35 -7.55
N VAL A 63 3.27 1.60 -6.50
CA VAL A 63 2.96 1.96 -5.12
C VAL A 63 4.17 2.64 -4.51
N SER A 64 4.02 3.88 -4.07
CA SER A 64 5.17 4.61 -3.49
C SER A 64 5.29 4.38 -1.98
N HIS A 65 4.16 4.30 -1.28
CA HIS A 65 4.11 4.19 0.18
C HIS A 65 2.92 3.33 0.62
N TRP A 66 3.03 2.77 1.82
CA TRP A 66 1.94 2.05 2.47
C TRP A 66 1.81 2.40 3.96
N GLN A 67 0.67 2.04 4.54
CA GLN A 67 0.39 2.15 5.97
C GLN A 67 -0.37 0.91 6.46
N PRO A 68 -0.19 0.50 7.74
CA PRO A 68 -1.12 -0.43 8.37
C PRO A 68 -2.54 0.13 8.33
N LEU A 69 -3.54 -0.76 8.26
CA LEU A 69 -4.93 -0.32 8.43
C LEU A 69 -5.11 0.41 9.77
N PRO A 70 -5.89 1.49 9.81
CA PRO A 70 -6.30 2.09 11.07
C PRO A 70 -7.07 1.04 11.89
N LYS A 71 -7.12 1.25 13.21
CA LYS A 71 -8.03 0.47 14.03
C LYS A 71 -9.46 0.68 13.52
N PRO A 72 -10.30 -0.37 13.46
CA PRO A 72 -11.71 -0.22 13.14
C PRO A 72 -12.33 0.91 13.97
N PRO A 73 -13.32 1.64 13.43
CA PRO A 73 -14.08 2.59 14.22
C PRO A 73 -14.69 1.87 15.43
N LYS A 74 -14.86 2.60 16.52
CA LYS A 74 -15.60 2.07 17.67
C LYS A 74 -17.06 1.90 17.25
N GLU A 75 -17.66 0.79 17.63
CA GLU A 75 -19.12 0.64 17.59
C GLU A 75 -19.71 1.60 18.64
N ASP A 76 -20.80 2.30 18.28
CA ASP A 76 -21.54 3.19 19.19
C ASP A 76 -22.33 2.41 20.24
#